data_AF-A0AB34KW95-F1
#
_entry.id   AF-A0AB34KW95-F1
#
_cell.length_a   1.000
_cell.length_b   1.000
_cell.length_c   1.000
_cell.angle_alpha   90.00
_cell.angle_beta   90.00
_cell.angle_gamma   90.00
#
_symmetry.space_group_name_H-M   'P 1'
#
loop_
_entity.id
_entity.type
_entity.pdbx_description
1 polymer ?
#
loop_
_entity_poly.entity_id
_entity_poly.type
_entity_poly.pdbx_seq_one_letter_code
_entity_poly.pdbx_strand_id
1 'polypeptide(L)'
;MLISNDMFAHGGSAFIVSQPALRAVVDYYSIHKTEIEKFTDGHWTGDCVLGKTFNDAGIPLTNAWPVFQVDYPGLVQCTRSDSRPNAENLRLWCGTPVSYHHMSATMVEEMWGFEQDWIAHNNAATDTLRHKDIFATLIMPQMMSPREDWDNLSDTAQEGTFHSVEECRLRCLANPECRQYSFHHKDHLCRTNVDPRLGRAGEGVSSGWLEERIKEFEQTMTPCGDSSWPY
;
A
#
# COMPACT_ATOMS: atom_id res chain seq x y z
N MET A 1 -6.38 -1.55 -12.87
CA MET A 1 -6.84 -0.14 -12.89
C MET A 1 -7.42 0.18 -14.27
N LEU A 2 -8.09 1.32 -14.46
CA LEU A 2 -8.65 1.73 -15.76
C LEU A 2 -8.16 3.15 -16.14
N ILE A 3 -7.70 3.34 -17.37
CA ILE A 3 -7.52 4.66 -17.99
C ILE A 3 -8.27 4.61 -19.33
N SER A 4 -9.19 5.55 -19.57
CA SER A 4 -9.97 5.62 -20.83
C SER A 4 -10.63 4.30 -21.25
N ASN A 5 -11.09 3.50 -20.26
CA ASN A 5 -11.64 2.14 -20.38
C ASN A 5 -10.64 1.00 -20.70
N ASP A 6 -9.35 1.30 -20.85
CA ASP A 6 -8.33 0.28 -20.98
C ASP A 6 -7.89 -0.21 -19.60
N MET A 7 -7.99 -1.54 -19.39
CA MET A 7 -7.50 -2.17 -18.18
C MET A 7 -6.00 -2.31 -18.22
N PHE A 8 -5.35 -1.86 -17.15
CA PHE A 8 -3.90 -1.92 -17.03
C PHE A 8 -3.45 -2.28 -15.62
N ALA A 9 -2.26 -2.88 -15.55
CA ALA A 9 -1.51 -3.12 -14.33
C ALA A 9 -0.58 -1.93 -14.10
N HIS A 10 -0.62 -1.35 -12.91
CA HIS A 10 0.18 -0.17 -12.58
C HIS A 10 1.67 -0.50 -12.61
N GLY A 11 2.44 0.19 -13.45
CA GLY A 11 3.85 -0.12 -13.70
C GLY A 11 4.74 -0.07 -12.46
N GLY A 12 4.41 0.82 -11.51
CA GLY A 12 5.13 0.92 -10.24
C GLY A 12 4.86 -0.21 -9.26
N SER A 13 3.65 -0.79 -9.30
CA SER A 13 3.26 -1.89 -8.42
C SER A 13 3.82 -3.23 -8.86
N ALA A 14 4.40 -3.32 -10.05
CA ALA A 14 4.76 -4.55 -10.73
C ALA A 14 3.55 -5.41 -11.16
N PHE A 15 3.84 -6.38 -12.00
CA PHE A 15 2.93 -7.40 -12.51
C PHE A 15 3.76 -8.62 -12.91
N ILE A 16 3.12 -9.79 -12.99
CA ILE A 16 3.77 -11.04 -13.40
C ILE A 16 3.17 -11.49 -14.73
N VAL A 17 4.03 -11.89 -15.67
CA VAL A 17 3.64 -12.40 -16.97
C VAL A 17 4.25 -13.77 -17.18
N SER A 18 3.43 -14.74 -17.57
CA SER A 18 3.94 -16.05 -17.97
C SER A 18 4.65 -15.96 -19.32
N GLN A 19 5.64 -16.83 -19.55
CA GLN A 19 6.35 -16.85 -20.83
C GLN A 19 5.41 -16.98 -22.06
N PRO A 20 4.37 -17.84 -22.06
CA PRO A 20 3.44 -17.92 -23.20
C PRO A 20 2.66 -16.62 -23.44
N ALA A 21 2.21 -15.97 -22.37
CA ALA A 21 1.50 -14.68 -22.48
C ALA A 21 2.39 -13.59 -23.09
N LEU A 22 3.65 -13.51 -22.66
CA LEU A 22 4.59 -12.55 -23.22
C LEU A 22 4.87 -12.81 -24.70
N ARG A 23 5.03 -14.08 -25.10
CA ARG A 23 5.21 -14.43 -26.52
C ARG A 23 4.01 -14.01 -27.37
N ALA A 24 2.79 -14.26 -26.91
CA ALA A 24 1.58 -13.85 -27.61
C ALA A 24 1.55 -12.32 -27.86
N VAL A 25 1.93 -11.52 -26.87
CA VAL A 25 2.03 -10.06 -27.02
C VAL A 25 3.13 -9.63 -27.98
N VAL A 26 4.29 -10.29 -27.94
CA VAL A 26 5.39 -10.00 -28.88
C VAL A 26 4.99 -10.34 -30.31
N ASP A 27 4.35 -11.48 -30.54
CA ASP A 27 3.83 -11.89 -31.84
C ASP A 27 2.77 -10.90 -32.34
N TYR A 28 1.83 -10.51 -31.47
CA TYR A 28 0.83 -9.49 -31.77
C TYR A 28 1.48 -8.14 -32.14
N TYR A 29 2.46 -7.68 -31.35
CA TYR A 29 3.20 -6.45 -31.64
C TYR A 29 3.93 -6.51 -32.98
N SER A 30 4.50 -7.66 -33.37
CA SER A 30 5.20 -7.80 -34.65
C SER A 30 4.30 -7.56 -35.87
N ILE A 31 3.00 -7.85 -35.74
CA ILE A 31 1.98 -7.69 -36.79
C ILE A 31 1.36 -6.29 -36.73
N HIS A 32 1.11 -5.79 -35.52
CA HIS A 32 0.37 -4.54 -35.26
C HIS A 32 1.27 -3.35 -34.90
N LYS A 33 2.57 -3.45 -35.18
CA LYS A 33 3.60 -2.49 -34.72
C LYS A 33 3.21 -1.03 -34.95
N THR A 34 2.84 -0.68 -36.18
CA THR A 34 2.49 0.71 -36.54
C THR A 34 1.30 1.25 -35.73
N GLU A 35 0.30 0.41 -35.46
CA GLU A 35 -0.89 0.79 -34.70
C GLU A 35 -0.55 1.01 -33.23
N ILE A 36 0.23 0.11 -32.65
CA ILE A 36 0.67 0.18 -31.25
C ILE A 36 1.62 1.36 -31.04
N GLU A 37 2.57 1.59 -31.95
CA GLU A 37 3.48 2.75 -31.88
C GLU A 37 2.71 4.07 -32.01
N LYS A 38 1.70 4.14 -32.89
CA LYS A 38 0.83 5.32 -32.99
C LYS A 38 0.00 5.52 -31.71
N PHE A 39 -0.52 4.45 -31.11
CA PHE A 39 -1.21 4.55 -29.82
C PHE A 39 -0.25 5.01 -28.72
N THR A 40 0.97 4.48 -28.71
CA THR A 40 2.04 4.86 -27.76
C THR A 40 2.38 6.35 -27.88
N ASP A 41 2.53 6.88 -29.10
CA ASP A 41 2.79 8.31 -29.35
C ASP A 41 1.67 9.21 -28.82
N GLY A 42 0.42 8.73 -28.86
CA GLY A 42 -0.76 9.43 -28.37
C GLY A 42 -1.08 9.22 -26.88
N HIS A 43 -0.32 8.40 -26.15
CA HIS A 43 -0.63 8.02 -24.77
C HIS A 43 0.50 8.35 -23.82
N TRP A 44 0.17 8.94 -22.66
CA TRP A 44 1.15 9.37 -21.67
C TRP A 44 1.57 8.26 -20.69
N THR A 45 0.94 7.08 -20.76
CA THR A 45 1.18 5.94 -19.85
C THR A 45 1.52 4.65 -20.60
N GLY A 46 2.78 4.22 -20.50
CA GLY A 46 3.26 3.01 -21.18
C GLY A 46 2.70 1.70 -20.60
N ASP A 47 2.37 1.66 -19.31
CA ASP A 47 1.72 0.51 -18.68
C ASP A 47 0.27 0.33 -19.15
N CYS A 48 -0.44 1.43 -19.46
CA CYS A 48 -1.73 1.39 -20.13
C CYS A 48 -1.63 0.86 -21.56
N VAL A 49 -0.65 1.35 -22.34
CA VAL A 49 -0.35 0.82 -23.68
C VAL A 49 -0.10 -0.69 -23.62
N LEU A 50 0.72 -1.13 -22.66
CA LEU A 50 1.02 -2.53 -22.48
C LEU A 50 -0.23 -3.35 -22.10
N GLY A 51 -1.02 -2.87 -21.13
CA GLY A 51 -2.27 -3.51 -20.72
C GLY A 51 -3.29 -3.67 -21.85
N LYS A 52 -3.46 -2.62 -22.67
CA LYS A 52 -4.28 -2.67 -23.87
C LYS A 52 -3.74 -3.71 -24.87
N THR A 53 -2.43 -3.71 -25.12
CA THR A 53 -1.80 -4.65 -26.06
C THR A 53 -1.97 -6.10 -25.60
N PHE A 54 -1.86 -6.38 -24.30
CA PHE A 54 -2.17 -7.67 -23.72
C PHE A 54 -3.62 -8.09 -24.01
N ASN A 55 -4.57 -7.19 -23.76
CA ASN A 55 -5.99 -7.46 -24.01
C ASN A 55 -6.28 -7.70 -25.50
N ASP A 56 -5.72 -6.89 -26.40
CA ASP A 56 -5.89 -7.04 -27.85
C ASP A 56 -5.27 -8.36 -28.36
N ALA A 57 -4.18 -8.83 -27.75
CA ALA A 57 -3.57 -10.13 -28.02
C ALA A 57 -4.35 -11.32 -27.42
N GLY A 58 -5.52 -11.09 -26.81
CA GLY A 58 -6.36 -12.12 -26.20
C GLY A 58 -5.88 -12.58 -24.82
N ILE A 59 -5.05 -11.79 -24.14
CA ILE A 59 -4.49 -12.07 -22.82
C ILE A 59 -5.00 -11.02 -21.82
N PRO A 60 -6.23 -11.14 -21.30
CA PRO A 60 -6.75 -10.17 -20.34
C PRO A 60 -5.95 -10.21 -19.03
N LEU A 61 -5.83 -9.06 -18.37
CA LEU A 61 -5.18 -8.96 -17.06
C LEU A 61 -6.10 -9.52 -15.96
N THR A 62 -5.49 -10.19 -15.00
CA THR A 62 -6.15 -10.64 -13.77
C THR A 62 -5.78 -9.69 -12.62
N ASN A 63 -6.76 -9.29 -11.82
CA ASN A 63 -6.52 -8.49 -10.62
C ASN A 63 -5.72 -9.33 -9.61
N ALA A 64 -4.71 -8.75 -8.96
CA ALA A 64 -3.90 -9.45 -7.96
C ALA A 64 -3.72 -8.66 -6.68
N TRP A 65 -4.56 -7.65 -6.43
CA TRP A 65 -4.63 -7.03 -5.10
C TRP A 65 -5.03 -8.11 -4.07
N PRO A 66 -4.47 -8.16 -2.85
CA PRO A 66 -3.53 -7.22 -2.23
C PRO A 66 -2.04 -7.62 -2.36
N VAL A 67 -1.69 -8.49 -3.31
CA VAL A 67 -0.32 -9.02 -3.41
C VAL A 67 0.69 -7.97 -3.89
N PHE A 68 0.25 -7.08 -4.79
CA PHE A 68 1.03 -5.97 -5.34
C PHE A 68 0.49 -4.65 -4.80
N GLN A 69 1.36 -3.81 -4.22
CA GLN A 69 0.98 -2.53 -3.61
C GLN A 69 1.45 -1.32 -4.43
N VAL A 70 0.69 -0.24 -4.34
CA VAL A 70 0.91 1.02 -5.10
C VAL A 70 1.80 2.02 -4.39
N ASP A 71 2.10 1.76 -3.12
CA ASP A 71 2.94 2.57 -2.24
C ASP A 71 3.85 1.66 -1.40
N TYR A 72 4.74 2.27 -0.61
CA TYR A 72 5.61 1.52 0.30
C TYR A 72 4.83 1.11 1.55
N PRO A 73 5.29 0.09 2.30
CA PRO A 73 4.49 -0.55 3.34
C PRO A 73 3.96 0.42 4.41
N GLY A 74 4.66 1.51 4.69
CA GLY A 74 4.29 2.51 5.70
C GLY A 74 3.13 3.45 5.31
N LEU A 75 2.67 3.43 4.06
CA LEU A 75 1.50 4.21 3.60
C LEU A 75 0.29 3.33 3.30
N VAL A 76 0.47 2.01 3.23
CA VAL A 76 -0.62 1.12 2.81
C VAL A 76 -1.64 1.00 3.93
N GLN A 77 -2.92 1.14 3.58
CA GLN A 77 -4.01 1.15 4.55
C GLN A 77 -4.31 -0.26 5.05
N CYS A 78 -3.94 -0.55 6.30
CA CYS A 78 -4.21 -1.85 6.93
C CYS A 78 -5.71 -2.07 7.16
N THR A 79 -6.46 -0.97 7.40
CA THR A 79 -7.90 -0.97 7.58
C THR A 79 -8.58 -0.19 6.44
N ARG A 80 -8.92 -0.86 5.34
CA ARG A 80 -10.08 -0.38 4.58
C ARG A 80 -11.34 -0.71 5.41
N SER A 81 -11.87 0.34 6.03
CA SER A 81 -13.11 0.51 6.81
C SER A 81 -13.48 -0.48 7.94
N ASP A 82 -13.00 -1.73 8.00
CA ASP A 82 -13.31 -2.67 9.10
C ASP A 82 -12.73 -4.09 8.94
N SER A 83 -11.66 -4.30 8.16
CA SER A 83 -11.29 -5.67 7.74
C SER A 83 -12.42 -6.38 6.98
N ARG A 84 -13.45 -5.65 6.51
CA ARG A 84 -14.43 -6.28 5.64
C ARG A 84 -13.71 -6.71 4.38
N PRO A 85 -14.01 -7.93 3.95
CA PRO A 85 -13.63 -8.36 2.64
C PRO A 85 -13.97 -7.28 1.59
N ASN A 86 -13.05 -6.96 0.67
CA ASN A 86 -13.43 -6.17 -0.51
C ASN A 86 -14.50 -6.95 -1.33
N ALA A 87 -14.95 -6.43 -2.47
CA ALA A 87 -15.92 -7.16 -3.31
C ALA A 87 -15.49 -8.61 -3.67
N GLU A 88 -14.21 -8.96 -3.50
CA GLU A 88 -13.57 -10.26 -3.77
C GLU A 88 -13.20 -11.05 -2.50
N ASN A 89 -13.69 -10.61 -1.35
CA ASN A 89 -13.41 -11.13 -0.04
C ASN A 89 -11.98 -11.01 0.54
N LEU A 90 -11.16 -10.09 0.02
CA LEU A 90 -9.73 -10.02 0.35
C LEU A 90 -9.43 -8.99 1.46
N ARG A 91 -8.46 -9.33 2.33
CA ARG A 91 -7.96 -8.47 3.41
C ARG A 91 -6.46 -8.23 3.21
N LEU A 92 -6.04 -6.96 3.06
CA LEU A 92 -4.63 -6.59 2.92
C LEU A 92 -3.77 -7.23 4.02
N TRP A 93 -4.17 -7.04 5.28
CA TRP A 93 -3.50 -7.57 6.47
C TRP A 93 -3.09 -9.04 6.34
N CYS A 94 -3.91 -9.84 5.66
CA CYS A 94 -3.73 -11.28 5.53
C CYS A 94 -3.18 -11.74 4.19
N GLY A 95 -3.03 -10.84 3.22
CA GLY A 95 -2.47 -11.16 1.92
C GLY A 95 -0.96 -11.36 1.98
N THR A 96 -0.44 -12.17 1.06
CA THR A 96 1.01 -12.29 0.88
C THR A 96 1.54 -11.07 0.13
N PRO A 97 2.62 -10.41 0.62
CA PRO A 97 3.27 -9.33 -0.10
C PRO A 97 4.21 -9.89 -1.18
N VAL A 98 4.19 -9.32 -2.38
CA VAL A 98 5.20 -9.56 -3.43
C VAL A 98 5.97 -8.29 -3.77
N SER A 99 5.27 -7.17 -3.85
CA SER A 99 5.88 -5.89 -4.22
C SER A 99 5.22 -4.73 -3.52
N TYR A 100 6.03 -3.69 -3.36
CA TYR A 100 5.64 -2.37 -2.96
C TYR A 100 6.29 -1.36 -3.90
N HIS A 101 5.70 -0.18 -3.99
CA HIS A 101 6.20 0.90 -4.85
C HIS A 101 6.69 2.08 -3.98
N HIS A 102 7.28 3.12 -4.58
CA HIS A 102 7.75 4.32 -3.86
C HIS A 102 8.73 4.08 -2.69
N MET A 103 9.46 2.95 -2.71
CA MET A 103 10.49 2.67 -1.71
C MET A 103 11.79 3.40 -2.05
N SER A 104 12.38 4.07 -1.06
CA SER A 104 13.75 4.58 -1.18
C SER A 104 14.78 3.44 -1.16
N ALA A 105 16.02 3.70 -1.59
CA ALA A 105 17.09 2.71 -1.52
C ALA A 105 17.28 2.15 -0.10
N THR A 106 17.22 3.01 0.92
CA THR A 106 17.29 2.59 2.33
C THR A 106 16.13 1.69 2.72
N MET A 107 14.89 2.03 2.31
CA MET A 107 13.73 1.18 2.58
C MET A 107 13.84 -0.19 1.89
N VAL A 108 14.43 -0.25 0.69
CA VAL A 108 14.68 -1.51 -0.01
C VAL A 108 15.68 -2.38 0.76
N GLU A 109 16.76 -1.77 1.28
CA GLU A 109 17.74 -2.47 2.12
C GLU A 109 17.13 -3.00 3.42
N GLU A 110 16.32 -2.18 4.11
CA GLU A 110 15.61 -2.58 5.33
C GLU A 110 14.63 -3.73 5.06
N MET A 111 13.87 -3.65 3.98
CA MET A 111 12.92 -4.69 3.57
C MET A 111 13.64 -5.99 3.22
N TRP A 112 14.77 -5.91 2.52
CA TRP A 112 15.61 -7.06 2.24
C TRP A 112 16.12 -7.72 3.52
N GLY A 113 16.64 -6.94 4.47
CA GLY A 113 17.09 -7.43 5.77
C GLY A 113 16.00 -8.18 6.52
N PHE A 114 14.80 -7.58 6.62
CA PHE A 114 13.64 -8.23 7.19
C PHE A 114 13.27 -9.54 6.48
N GLU A 115 13.27 -9.56 5.14
CA GLU A 115 12.93 -10.76 4.38
C GLU A 115 13.93 -11.89 4.66
N GLN A 116 15.23 -11.58 4.67
CA GLN A 116 16.26 -12.57 5.00
C GLN A 116 16.09 -13.11 6.42
N ASP A 117 15.83 -12.24 7.39
CA ASP A 117 15.58 -12.63 8.79
C ASP A 117 14.31 -13.48 8.91
N TRP A 118 13.24 -13.12 8.19
CA TRP A 118 11.99 -13.89 8.17
C TRP A 118 12.23 -15.29 7.60
N ILE A 119 12.92 -15.41 6.47
CA ILE A 119 13.27 -16.69 5.85
C ILE A 119 14.11 -17.56 6.79
N ALA A 120 15.06 -16.97 7.53
CA ALA A 120 15.92 -17.71 8.43
C ALA A 120 15.20 -18.29 9.66
N HIS A 121 14.07 -17.68 10.07
CA HIS A 121 13.35 -18.04 11.30
C HIS A 121 11.98 -18.69 11.08
N ASN A 122 11.52 -18.81 9.83
CA ASN A 122 10.23 -19.41 9.48
C ASN A 122 10.42 -20.60 8.54
N ASN A 123 9.48 -21.55 8.60
CA ASN A 123 9.46 -22.72 7.74
C ASN A 123 8.59 -22.45 6.52
N ALA A 124 9.21 -22.28 5.35
CA ALA A 124 8.50 -22.02 4.09
C ALA A 124 7.46 -23.09 3.68
N ALA A 125 7.48 -24.29 4.28
CA ALA A 125 6.47 -25.32 4.03
C ALA A 125 5.17 -25.12 4.82
N THR A 126 5.21 -24.38 5.94
CA THR A 126 4.08 -24.22 6.86
C THR A 126 3.70 -22.76 7.08
N ASP A 127 4.66 -21.85 6.91
CA ASP A 127 4.51 -20.44 7.21
C ASP A 127 4.38 -19.65 5.92
N THR A 128 3.56 -18.60 5.96
CA THR A 128 3.38 -17.68 4.85
C THR A 128 3.57 -16.27 5.35
N LEU A 129 4.52 -15.55 4.75
CA LEU A 129 4.74 -14.13 5.01
C LEU A 129 3.49 -13.35 4.59
N ARG A 130 3.01 -12.46 5.45
CA ARG A 130 1.83 -11.62 5.20
C ARG A 130 2.15 -10.15 5.47
N HIS A 131 1.31 -9.27 4.94
CA HIS A 131 1.41 -7.82 5.20
C HIS A 131 1.42 -7.49 6.69
N LYS A 132 0.69 -8.25 7.54
CA LYS A 132 0.74 -8.08 9.00
C LYS A 132 2.13 -8.25 9.60
N ASP A 133 2.97 -9.14 9.05
CA ASP A 133 4.29 -9.43 9.60
C ASP A 133 5.26 -8.29 9.30
N ILE A 134 5.14 -7.71 8.10
CA ILE A 134 5.84 -6.48 7.71
C ILE A 134 5.38 -5.32 8.60
N PHE A 135 4.06 -5.17 8.79
CA PHE A 135 3.54 -4.10 9.64
C PHE A 135 4.10 -4.21 11.06
N ALA A 136 3.97 -5.37 11.70
CA ALA A 136 4.40 -5.57 13.08
C ALA A 136 5.91 -5.40 13.28
N THR A 137 6.72 -5.83 12.30
CA THR A 137 8.18 -5.91 12.47
C THR A 137 8.90 -4.67 11.95
N LEU A 138 8.49 -4.13 10.80
CA LEU A 138 9.17 -3.00 10.15
C LEU A 138 8.48 -1.67 10.40
N ILE A 139 7.15 -1.63 10.42
CA ILE A 139 6.39 -0.37 10.35
C ILE A 139 5.99 0.12 11.74
N MET A 140 5.38 -0.74 12.54
CA MET A 140 4.90 -0.41 13.88
C MET A 140 6.00 0.15 14.79
N PRO A 141 7.22 -0.42 14.88
CA PRO A 141 8.26 0.11 15.77
C PRO A 141 8.68 1.55 15.45
N GLN A 142 8.44 2.00 14.22
CA GLN A 142 8.76 3.35 13.78
C GLN A 142 7.70 4.39 14.20
N MET A 143 6.53 3.95 14.67
CA MET A 143 5.39 4.79 15.08
C MET A 143 5.34 5.01 16.60
N MET A 144 6.42 4.76 17.33
CA MET A 144 6.42 4.78 18.81
C MET A 144 6.68 6.17 19.41
N SER A 145 7.01 7.16 18.58
CA SER A 145 7.24 8.54 19.02
C SER A 145 6.71 9.56 18.00
N PRO A 146 6.23 10.74 18.45
CA PRO A 146 5.88 11.83 17.55
C PRO A 146 7.09 12.30 16.73
N ARG A 147 6.82 12.81 15.53
CA ARG A 147 7.82 13.33 14.59
C ARG A 147 7.44 14.71 14.10
N GLU A 148 8.44 15.57 13.98
CA GLU A 148 8.38 16.84 13.26
C GLU A 148 8.71 16.64 11.78
N ASP A 149 8.25 17.56 10.93
CA ASP A 149 8.42 17.53 9.47
C ASP A 149 8.04 16.18 8.83
N TRP A 150 6.95 15.61 9.35
CA TRP A 150 6.49 14.28 9.00
C TRP A 150 4.97 14.24 8.92
N ASP A 151 4.44 13.72 7.81
CA ASP A 151 3.01 13.56 7.57
C ASP A 151 2.64 12.06 7.61
N ASN A 152 1.97 11.66 8.69
CA ASN A 152 1.44 10.31 8.88
C ASN A 152 0.18 9.99 8.04
N LEU A 153 -0.24 10.90 7.15
CA LEU A 153 -1.44 10.78 6.34
C LEU A 153 -2.69 10.54 7.21
N SER A 154 -2.89 11.40 8.20
CA SER A 154 -4.10 11.41 9.02
C SER A 154 -5.33 11.96 8.25
N ASP A 155 -5.50 11.61 6.98
CA ASP A 155 -6.32 12.32 5.98
C ASP A 155 -7.84 12.05 6.01
N THR A 156 -8.34 11.20 6.92
CA THR A 156 -9.66 10.57 6.75
C THR A 156 -10.74 10.90 7.77
N ALA A 157 -10.43 11.29 9.01
CA ALA A 157 -11.46 11.20 10.05
C ALA A 157 -12.09 12.54 10.46
N GLN A 158 -11.30 13.57 10.77
CA GLN A 158 -11.82 14.83 11.31
C GLN A 158 -10.85 15.97 11.04
N GLU A 159 -11.34 16.99 10.34
CA GLU A 159 -10.63 18.25 10.11
C GLU A 159 -11.14 19.31 11.10
N GLY A 160 -10.22 20.02 11.75
CA GLY A 160 -10.54 21.17 12.57
C GLY A 160 -9.34 22.10 12.71
N THR A 161 -9.60 23.38 12.95
CA THR A 161 -8.56 24.37 13.22
C THR A 161 -8.25 24.38 14.72
N PHE A 162 -7.00 24.10 15.09
CA PHE A 162 -6.56 24.04 16.49
C PHE A 162 -5.32 24.89 16.70
N HIS A 163 -5.06 25.30 17.93
CA HIS A 163 -3.97 26.23 18.25
C HIS A 163 -2.63 25.53 18.50
N SER A 164 -2.63 24.20 18.68
CA SER A 164 -1.39 23.45 18.93
C SER A 164 -1.47 21.96 18.58
N VAL A 165 -0.29 21.34 18.46
CA VAL A 165 -0.12 19.88 18.34
C VAL A 165 -0.76 19.14 19.51
N GLU A 166 -0.66 19.67 20.74
CA GLU A 166 -1.24 19.04 21.92
C GLU A 166 -2.77 19.03 21.89
N GLU A 167 -3.41 20.12 21.43
CA GLU A 167 -4.87 20.13 21.23
C GLU A 167 -5.30 19.08 20.19
N CYS A 168 -4.52 18.91 19.12
CA CYS A 168 -4.77 17.88 18.12
C CYS A 168 -4.65 16.47 18.70
N ARG A 169 -3.63 16.22 19.54
CA ARG A 169 -3.46 14.97 20.28
C ARG A 169 -4.65 14.69 21.22
N LEU A 170 -5.08 15.68 21.99
CA LEU A 170 -6.23 15.56 22.88
C LEU A 170 -7.53 15.26 22.11
N ARG A 171 -7.69 15.83 20.91
CA ARG A 171 -8.82 15.51 20.03
C ARG A 171 -8.80 14.05 19.58
N CYS A 172 -7.64 13.52 19.22
CA CYS A 172 -7.48 12.11 18.90
C CYS A 172 -7.78 11.22 20.13
N LEU A 173 -7.28 11.57 21.31
CA LEU A 173 -7.57 10.83 22.53
C LEU A 173 -9.07 10.77 22.87
N ALA A 174 -9.81 11.85 22.61
CA ALA A 174 -11.25 11.93 22.84
C ALA A 174 -12.08 10.99 21.94
N ASN A 175 -11.55 10.59 20.78
CA ASN A 175 -12.16 9.58 19.93
C ASN A 175 -11.52 8.21 20.23
N PRO A 176 -12.25 7.23 20.80
CA PRO A 176 -11.66 5.93 21.16
C PRO A 176 -11.05 5.16 19.98
N GLU A 177 -11.58 5.36 18.76
CA GLU A 177 -11.10 4.68 17.55
C GLU A 177 -9.85 5.33 16.95
N CYS A 178 -9.50 6.56 17.35
CA CYS A 178 -8.36 7.26 16.79
C CYS A 178 -7.05 6.58 17.20
N ARG A 179 -6.14 6.39 16.24
CA ARG A 179 -4.82 5.78 16.48
C ARG A 179 -3.68 6.73 16.17
N GLN A 180 -3.93 7.78 15.38
CA GLN A 180 -2.92 8.75 15.00
C GLN A 180 -3.50 10.13 14.68
N TYR A 181 -2.64 11.15 14.75
CA TYR A 181 -2.97 12.54 14.45
C TYR A 181 -1.83 13.23 13.70
N SER A 182 -2.14 14.25 12.91
CA SER A 182 -1.17 15.17 12.33
C SER A 182 -1.64 16.62 12.47
N PHE A 183 -0.69 17.53 12.65
CA PHE A 183 -0.93 18.96 12.77
C PHE A 183 -0.09 19.72 11.74
N HIS A 184 -0.76 20.43 10.85
CA HIS A 184 -0.12 21.28 9.85
C HIS A 184 0.03 22.70 10.42
N HIS A 185 1.27 23.15 10.58
CA HIS A 185 1.57 24.43 11.27
C HIS A 185 1.11 25.66 10.49
N LYS A 186 1.07 25.58 9.16
CA LYS A 186 0.78 26.73 8.28
C LYS A 186 -0.69 27.16 8.33
N ASP A 187 -1.60 26.21 8.35
CA ASP A 187 -3.05 26.39 8.28
C ASP A 187 -3.74 26.01 9.60
N HIS A 188 -2.97 25.65 10.63
CA HIS A 188 -3.46 25.23 11.94
C HIS A 188 -4.41 24.02 11.86
N LEU A 189 -4.22 23.18 10.83
CA LEU A 189 -5.11 22.08 10.55
C LEU A 189 -4.70 20.83 11.32
N CYS A 190 -5.58 20.39 12.22
CA CYS A 190 -5.48 19.08 12.83
C CYS A 190 -6.24 18.05 12.00
N ARG A 191 -5.61 16.90 11.79
CA ARG A 191 -6.25 15.73 11.21
C ARG A 191 -6.02 14.50 12.07
N THR A 192 -6.95 13.55 12.00
CA THR A 192 -6.87 12.30 12.76
C THR A 192 -7.20 11.11 11.87
N ASN A 193 -6.71 9.93 12.24
CA ASN A 193 -7.00 8.69 11.51
C ASN A 193 -7.07 7.51 12.47
N VAL A 194 -7.94 6.56 12.12
CA VAL A 194 -8.13 5.30 12.83
C VAL A 194 -7.20 4.23 12.27
N ASP A 195 -6.82 4.32 11.00
CA ASP A 195 -5.90 3.39 10.33
C ASP A 195 -4.46 3.84 10.60
N PRO A 196 -3.64 3.05 11.34
CA PRO A 196 -2.28 3.45 11.65
C PRO A 196 -1.37 3.32 10.43
N ARG A 197 -0.67 4.40 10.10
CA ARG A 197 0.29 4.51 8.99
C ARG A 197 1.54 5.19 9.50
N LEU A 198 2.69 4.72 9.02
CA LEU A 198 3.94 5.38 9.29
C LEU A 198 4.01 6.72 8.58
N GLY A 199 3.45 6.88 7.38
CA GLY A 199 3.55 8.15 6.64
C GLY A 199 4.94 8.44 6.13
N ARG A 200 5.13 9.67 5.63
CA ARG A 200 6.30 10.13 4.87
C ARG A 200 6.77 11.50 5.35
N ALA A 201 7.92 11.95 4.86
CA ALA A 201 8.39 13.31 5.09
C ALA A 201 7.33 14.35 4.64
N GLY A 202 7.10 15.36 5.46
CA GLY A 202 6.09 16.39 5.25
C GLY A 202 6.44 17.65 6.01
N GLU A 203 7.10 18.60 5.33
CA GLU A 203 7.58 19.85 5.93
C GLU A 203 6.44 20.63 6.61
N GLY A 204 6.69 21.09 7.83
CA GLY A 204 5.72 21.86 8.60
C GLY A 204 4.53 21.04 9.10
N VAL A 205 4.68 19.71 9.19
CA VAL A 205 3.69 18.79 9.76
C VAL A 205 4.29 18.10 10.98
N SER A 206 3.63 18.19 12.14
CA SER A 206 3.93 17.35 13.29
C SER A 206 2.96 16.18 13.34
N SER A 207 3.47 14.95 13.37
CA SER A 207 2.66 13.74 13.42
C SER A 207 2.89 12.97 14.70
N GLY A 208 1.85 12.35 15.22
CA GLY A 208 1.95 11.47 16.37
C GLY A 208 1.01 10.28 16.31
N TRP A 209 1.35 9.29 17.11
CA TRP A 209 0.68 8.00 17.18
C TRP A 209 0.34 7.69 18.62
N LEU A 210 -0.82 7.07 18.84
CA LEU A 210 -1.23 6.58 20.14
C LEU A 210 -0.74 5.14 20.28
N GLU A 211 0.52 4.99 20.71
CA GLU A 211 1.27 3.72 20.79
C GLU A 211 0.42 2.54 21.29
N GLU A 212 -0.21 2.68 22.46
CA GLU A 212 -1.00 1.61 23.06
C GLU A 212 -2.18 1.18 22.18
N ARG A 213 -2.81 2.12 21.46
CA ARG A 213 -3.92 1.81 20.53
C ARG A 213 -3.43 1.16 19.23
N ILE A 214 -2.18 1.40 18.83
CA ILE A 214 -1.57 0.74 17.67
C ILE A 214 -1.18 -0.70 18.03
N LYS A 215 -0.63 -0.91 19.23
CA LYS A 215 -0.38 -2.27 19.73
C LYS A 215 -1.67 -3.07 19.87
N GLU A 216 -2.70 -2.47 20.47
CA GLU A 216 -4.02 -3.09 20.57
C GLU A 216 -4.60 -3.40 19.19
N PHE A 217 -4.45 -2.48 18.23
CA PHE A 217 -4.85 -2.71 16.85
C PHE A 217 -4.19 -3.96 16.27
N GLU A 218 -2.86 -4.06 16.32
CA GLU A 218 -2.12 -5.21 15.79
C GLU A 218 -2.59 -6.53 16.43
N GLN A 219 -2.81 -6.53 17.74
CA GLN A 219 -3.20 -7.72 18.52
C GLN A 219 -4.66 -8.15 18.31
N THR A 220 -5.55 -7.21 18.02
CA THR A 220 -7.00 -7.46 17.93
C THR A 220 -7.48 -7.66 16.49
N MET A 221 -6.61 -7.45 15.50
CA MET A 221 -6.93 -7.74 14.10
C MET A 221 -7.38 -9.19 13.94
N THR A 222 -8.48 -9.38 13.20
CA THR A 222 -9.07 -10.71 13.01
C THR A 222 -8.04 -11.66 12.42
N PRO A 223 -7.84 -12.86 13.01
CA PRO A 223 -6.86 -13.83 12.52
C PRO A 223 -6.97 -14.10 11.03
N CYS A 224 -5.82 -14.36 10.42
CA CYS A 224 -5.75 -14.72 9.02
C CYS A 224 -6.07 -16.21 8.85
N GLY A 225 -6.93 -16.53 7.88
CA GLY A 225 -7.19 -17.92 7.50
C GLY A 225 -6.12 -18.45 6.56
N ASP A 226 -6.32 -19.67 6.05
CA ASP A 226 -5.29 -20.38 5.27
C ASP A 226 -5.03 -19.75 3.89
N SER A 227 -6.02 -19.08 3.29
CA SER A 227 -5.84 -18.36 2.04
C SER A 227 -5.12 -17.02 2.28
N SER A 228 -4.06 -16.81 1.50
CA SER A 228 -3.23 -15.58 1.48
C SER A 228 -3.06 -15.01 0.07
N TRP A 229 -3.51 -15.75 -0.95
CA TRP A 229 -3.44 -15.38 -2.35
C TRP A 229 -4.86 -15.17 -2.91
N PRO A 230 -5.07 -14.17 -3.78
CA PRO A 230 -6.27 -14.14 -4.59
C PRO A 230 -6.19 -15.32 -5.56
N TYR A 231 -7.21 -16.20 -5.55
CA TYR A 231 -7.41 -17.41 -6.39
C TYR A 231 -6.79 -18.71 -5.91
#